data_AF-A0AAE1PCI9-F1
#
_entry.id   AF-A0AAE1PCI9-F1
#
_cell.length_a   1.000
_cell.length_b   1.000
_cell.length_c   1.000
_cell.angle_alpha   90.00
_cell.angle_beta   90.00
_cell.angle_gamma   90.00
#
_symmetry.space_group_name_H-M   'P 1'
#
loop_
_entity.id
_entity.type
_entity.pdbx_description
1 polymer ?
#
loop_
_entity_poly.entity_id
_entity_poly.type
_entity_poly.pdbx_seq_one_letter_code
_entity_poly.pdbx_strand_id
1 'polypeptide(L)'
;MHLVNESDVFEFCNSNPRLDDLVALSVHELRLITQYLELEIPGTANKQELLNEVANKLCILEVPLVGCEGDETSGTKESVITTSNFAMPTEQQASVPSALDIHVQLQHAQIMLEQSRINAEAETTKLETVRVQAQLEQGKFDHEVQMRQSRQNDFEITKYVKLVPEFNEHDVTKFFAMFENIALSLSWPKSK
;
A
#
# COMPACT_ATOMS: atom_id res chain seq x y z
N MET A 1 21.83 -22.46 -5.81
CA MET A 1 20.49 -22.35 -6.42
C MET A 1 20.68 -21.64 -7.74
N HIS A 2 20.10 -22.11 -8.85
CA HIS A 2 20.17 -21.39 -10.12
C HIS A 2 18.82 -20.76 -10.41
N LEU A 3 18.75 -19.43 -10.41
CA LEU A 3 17.53 -18.70 -10.70
C LEU A 3 17.48 -18.44 -12.20
N VAL A 4 16.71 -19.25 -12.93
CA VAL A 4 16.67 -19.22 -14.40
C VAL A 4 15.41 -18.52 -14.90
N ASN A 5 14.31 -18.59 -14.13
CA ASN A 5 13.02 -18.03 -14.51
C ASN A 5 12.42 -17.12 -13.42
N GLU A 6 11.45 -16.28 -13.79
CA GLU A 6 10.72 -15.41 -12.86
C GLU A 6 10.02 -16.18 -11.73
N SER A 7 9.58 -17.42 -11.99
CA SER A 7 8.98 -18.28 -10.96
C SER A 7 9.99 -18.70 -9.90
N ASP A 8 11.25 -18.92 -10.27
CA ASP A 8 12.32 -19.29 -9.34
C ASP A 8 12.68 -18.09 -8.46
N VAL A 9 12.69 -16.89 -9.06
CA VAL A 9 12.92 -15.61 -8.35
C VAL A 9 11.79 -15.34 -7.36
N PHE A 10 10.54 -15.56 -7.75
CA PHE A 10 9.37 -15.43 -6.88
C PHE A 10 9.45 -16.36 -5.67
N GLU A 11 9.74 -17.64 -5.89
CA GLU A 11 9.85 -18.64 -4.83
C GLU A 11 11.01 -18.32 -3.89
N PHE A 12 12.15 -17.88 -4.43
CA PHE A 12 13.31 -17.46 -3.66
C PHE A 12 13.00 -16.26 -2.76
N CYS A 13 12.39 -15.20 -3.30
CA CYS A 13 12.04 -14.00 -2.51
C CYS A 13 11.00 -14.29 -1.41
N ASN A 14 10.04 -15.19 -1.66
CA ASN A 14 9.03 -15.57 -0.68
C ASN A 14 9.53 -16.58 0.37
N SER A 15 10.69 -17.19 0.15
CA SER A 15 11.28 -18.16 1.07
C SER A 15 12.12 -17.53 2.19
N ASN A 16 12.11 -16.20 2.34
CA ASN A 16 12.98 -15.45 3.27
C ASN A 16 14.46 -15.88 3.16
N PRO A 17 15.12 -15.57 2.03
CA PRO A 17 16.48 -16.01 1.78
C PRO A 17 17.45 -15.35 2.77
N ARG A 18 18.48 -16.09 3.21
CA ARG A 18 19.50 -15.52 4.10
C ARG A 18 20.51 -14.70 3.30
N LEU A 19 21.26 -13.85 4.01
CA LEU A 19 22.33 -13.05 3.39
C LEU A 19 23.35 -13.92 2.66
N ASP A 20 23.68 -15.09 3.21
CA ASP A 20 24.60 -16.06 2.61
C ASP A 20 24.09 -16.60 1.26
N ASP A 21 22.78 -16.81 1.15
CA ASP A 21 22.14 -17.28 -0.09
C ASP A 21 22.20 -16.20 -1.17
N LEU A 22 22.07 -14.92 -0.77
CA LEU A 22 22.15 -13.76 -1.66
C LEU A 22 23.59 -13.52 -2.17
N VAL A 23 24.60 -13.74 -1.31
CA VAL A 23 26.03 -13.61 -1.66
C VAL A 23 26.45 -14.69 -2.67
N ALA A 24 25.87 -15.89 -2.55
CA ALA A 24 26.13 -17.03 -3.42
C ALA A 24 25.59 -16.85 -4.85
N LEU A 25 24.68 -15.91 -5.09
CA LEU A 25 24.12 -15.63 -6.41
C LEU A 25 25.11 -14.93 -7.35
N SER A 26 24.96 -15.21 -8.64
CA SER A 26 25.66 -14.52 -9.72
C SER A 26 25.10 -13.11 -9.94
N VAL A 27 25.89 -12.26 -10.61
CA VAL A 27 25.47 -10.89 -10.96
C VAL A 27 24.21 -10.89 -11.83
N HIS A 28 24.06 -11.91 -12.69
CA HIS A 28 22.88 -12.06 -13.54
C HIS A 28 21.62 -12.39 -12.73
N GLU A 29 21.73 -13.32 -11.78
CA GLU A 29 20.61 -13.71 -10.90
C GLU A 29 20.21 -12.55 -9.97
N LEU A 30 21.17 -11.79 -9.45
CA LEU A 30 20.89 -10.55 -8.70
C LEU A 30 20.16 -9.52 -9.57
N ARG A 31 20.49 -9.42 -10.86
CA ARG A 31 19.77 -8.53 -11.78
C ARG A 31 18.33 -8.97 -12.03
N LEU A 32 18.09 -10.28 -12.17
CA LEU A 32 16.75 -10.82 -12.30
C LEU A 32 15.91 -10.51 -11.06
N ILE A 33 16.50 -10.63 -9.86
CA ILE A 33 15.83 -10.23 -8.61
C ILE A 33 15.56 -8.72 -8.59
N THR A 34 16.51 -7.87 -8.98
CA THR A 34 16.28 -6.42 -9.01
C THR A 34 15.21 -6.00 -10.01
N GLN A 35 15.12 -6.69 -11.15
CA GLN A 35 14.08 -6.46 -12.14
C GLN A 35 12.71 -6.91 -11.62
N TYR A 36 12.66 -8.07 -10.95
CA TYR A 36 11.44 -8.59 -10.33
C TYR A 36 10.94 -7.68 -9.19
N LEU A 37 11.85 -7.10 -8.41
CA LEU A 37 11.55 -6.15 -7.33
C LEU A 37 11.35 -4.70 -7.82
N GLU A 38 11.37 -4.47 -9.13
CA GLU A 38 11.24 -3.15 -9.77
C GLU A 38 12.23 -2.09 -9.23
N LEU A 39 13.46 -2.52 -8.94
CA LEU A 39 14.52 -1.64 -8.43
C LEU A 39 15.20 -0.87 -9.55
N GLU A 40 15.15 0.46 -9.49
CA GLU A 40 15.84 1.36 -10.42
C GLU A 40 17.35 1.42 -10.11
N ILE A 41 18.08 0.38 -10.51
CA ILE A 41 19.54 0.34 -10.35
C ILE A 41 20.21 0.62 -11.71
N PRO A 42 21.24 1.50 -11.78
CA PRO A 42 21.99 1.74 -13.00
C PRO A 42 22.58 0.43 -13.56
N GLY A 43 22.46 0.21 -14.88
CA GLY A 43 22.94 -1.02 -15.54
C GLY A 43 24.45 -1.31 -15.40
N THR A 44 25.22 -0.38 -14.83
CA THR A 44 26.65 -0.47 -14.50
C THR A 44 26.92 -0.82 -13.03
N ALA A 45 25.89 -1.09 -12.22
CA ALA A 45 26.05 -1.32 -10.79
C ALA A 45 26.88 -2.56 -10.47
N ASN A 46 27.70 -2.42 -9.43
CA ASN A 46 28.60 -3.47 -8.94
C ASN A 46 27.82 -4.57 -8.20
N LYS A 47 28.38 -5.79 -8.13
CA LYS A 47 27.74 -6.93 -7.41
C LYS A 47 27.36 -6.55 -5.97
N GLN A 48 28.18 -5.76 -5.28
CA GLN A 48 27.92 -5.31 -3.91
C GLN A 48 26.78 -4.30 -3.81
N GLU A 49 26.64 -3.40 -4.80
CA GLU A 49 25.53 -2.43 -4.84
C GLU A 49 24.21 -3.14 -5.08
N LEU A 50 24.18 -4.09 -6.02
CA LEU A 50 23.01 -4.94 -6.27
C LEU A 50 22.63 -5.74 -5.01
N LEU A 51 23.61 -6.30 -4.31
CA LEU A 51 23.38 -7.09 -3.11
C LEU A 51 22.83 -6.24 -1.96
N ASN A 52 23.41 -5.06 -1.72
CA ASN A 52 22.93 -4.16 -0.67
C ASN A 52 21.49 -3.68 -0.93
N GLU A 53 21.16 -3.34 -2.18
CA GLU A 53 19.82 -2.87 -2.52
C GLU A 53 18.78 -3.98 -2.40
N VAL A 54 19.09 -5.19 -2.87
CA VAL A 54 18.22 -6.37 -2.72
C VAL A 54 18.10 -6.77 -1.25
N ALA A 55 19.20 -6.78 -0.49
CA ALA A 55 19.18 -7.13 0.94
C ALA A 55 18.41 -6.09 1.78
N ASN A 56 18.47 -4.80 1.41
CA ASN A 56 17.70 -3.74 2.03
C ASN A 56 16.20 -3.90 1.74
N LYS A 57 15.82 -4.21 0.50
CA LYS A 57 14.41 -4.45 0.15
C LYS A 57 13.82 -5.73 0.72
N LEU A 58 14.62 -6.77 0.84
CA LEU A 58 14.23 -8.01 1.52
C LEU A 58 14.35 -7.91 3.05
N CYS A 59 14.72 -6.74 3.59
CA CYS A 59 14.95 -6.50 5.02
C CYS A 59 15.89 -7.53 5.67
N ILE A 60 16.84 -8.07 4.91
CA ILE A 60 17.82 -9.07 5.37
C ILE A 60 18.93 -8.40 6.20
N LEU A 61 19.16 -7.10 5.96
CA LEU A 61 20.00 -6.29 6.84
C LEU A 61 19.22 -6.00 8.13
N GLU A 62 19.40 -6.88 9.12
CA GLU A 62 19.24 -6.47 10.51
C GLU A 62 20.17 -5.28 10.73
N VAL A 63 19.56 -4.11 10.82
CA VAL A 63 20.20 -2.88 11.29
C VAL A 63 20.98 -3.23 12.56
N PRO A 64 22.28 -2.92 12.65
CA PRO A 64 22.99 -3.09 13.91
C PRO A 64 22.27 -2.29 14.99
N LEU A 65 21.73 -3.02 15.97
CA LEU A 65 21.42 -2.51 17.29
C LEU A 65 22.62 -1.70 17.80
N VAL A 66 22.42 -0.40 17.98
CA VAL A 66 23.24 0.39 18.91
C VAL A 66 22.27 0.94 19.95
N GLY A 67 22.36 0.39 21.16
CA GLY A 67 21.61 0.88 22.32
C GLY A 67 21.39 -0.16 23.42
N CYS A 68 22.43 -0.90 23.81
CA CYS A 68 22.48 -1.50 25.14
C CYS A 68 22.88 -0.41 26.13
N GLU A 69 22.09 -0.16 27.18
CA GLU A 69 22.49 -0.13 28.61
C GLU A 69 21.17 -0.27 29.41
N GLY A 70 20.94 -1.41 30.08
CA GLY A 70 21.05 -1.52 31.55
C GLY A 70 19.69 -1.22 32.20
N ASP A 71 19.18 -1.87 33.23
CA ASP A 71 19.74 -2.81 34.18
C ASP A 71 18.55 -3.38 34.99
N GLU A 72 18.83 -4.45 35.70
CA GLU A 72 18.02 -5.35 36.51
C GLU A 72 17.23 -4.62 37.64
N THR A 73 16.09 -5.08 38.17
CA THR A 73 15.95 -6.21 39.11
C THR A 73 14.54 -6.21 39.73
N SER A 74 14.03 -7.40 40.08
CA SER A 74 13.14 -7.74 41.23
C SER A 74 11.76 -7.05 41.34
N GLY A 75 10.64 -7.70 41.64
CA GLY A 75 10.39 -8.92 42.38
C GLY A 75 9.51 -8.63 43.60
N THR A 76 8.37 -9.34 43.69
CA THR A 76 7.65 -9.72 44.95
C THR A 76 6.37 -8.97 45.35
N LYS A 77 5.23 -9.59 44.96
CA LYS A 77 4.09 -10.13 45.73
C LYS A 77 3.43 -9.39 46.92
N GLU A 78 2.09 -9.53 46.92
CA GLU A 78 1.15 -9.71 48.05
C GLU A 78 0.85 -8.51 48.96
N SER A 79 -0.31 -8.31 49.60
CA SER A 79 -1.58 -9.02 49.70
C SER A 79 -2.64 -8.06 50.31
N VAL A 80 -3.90 -8.33 49.97
CA VAL A 80 -5.19 -7.90 50.57
C VAL A 80 -5.17 -7.85 52.11
N ILE A 81 -5.76 -6.81 52.74
CA ILE A 81 -6.81 -6.93 53.78
C ILE A 81 -7.73 -5.68 53.82
N THR A 82 -9.02 -5.97 53.91
CA THR A 82 -10.21 -5.13 54.10
C THR A 82 -10.40 -4.64 55.55
N THR A 83 -11.26 -3.63 55.70
CA THR A 83 -12.27 -3.40 56.78
C THR A 83 -12.03 -2.34 57.88
N SER A 84 -12.98 -1.38 57.92
CA SER A 84 -13.83 -1.04 59.09
C SER A 84 -13.61 0.28 59.84
N ASN A 85 -14.56 1.19 59.60
CA ASN A 85 -15.38 1.95 60.56
C ASN A 85 -14.92 3.30 61.19
N PHE A 86 -15.71 4.32 60.82
CA PHE A 86 -16.43 5.31 61.67
C PHE A 86 -15.64 6.41 62.42
N ALA A 87 -15.76 7.66 61.95
CA ALA A 87 -16.34 8.81 62.69
C ALA A 87 -16.14 10.15 61.93
N MET A 88 -17.25 10.85 61.65
CA MET A 88 -17.30 12.30 61.39
C MET A 88 -17.29 13.07 62.75
N PRO A 89 -17.27 14.42 62.83
CA PRO A 89 -17.07 15.47 61.82
C PRO A 89 -16.08 16.58 62.28
N THR A 90 -15.17 17.10 61.44
CA THR A 90 -14.53 18.40 61.78
C THR A 90 -14.09 19.16 60.54
N GLU A 91 -14.68 20.34 60.40
CA GLU A 91 -14.19 21.57 59.76
C GLU A 91 -13.38 21.45 58.46
N GLN A 92 -13.93 22.11 57.44
CA GLN A 92 -13.19 22.67 56.31
C GLN A 92 -11.93 23.40 56.80
N GLN A 93 -10.81 22.69 56.80
CA GLN A 93 -9.51 23.29 56.54
C GLN A 93 -9.26 23.10 55.05
N ALA A 94 -9.54 24.14 54.28
CA ALA A 94 -8.90 24.31 52.98
C ALA A 94 -7.39 24.40 53.27
N SER A 95 -6.72 23.26 53.31
CA SER A 95 -5.28 23.17 53.32
C SER A 95 -4.83 23.87 52.05
N VAL A 96 -4.24 25.06 52.21
CA VAL A 96 -3.53 25.73 51.13
C VAL A 96 -2.61 24.68 50.53
N PRO A 97 -2.80 24.26 49.26
CA PRO A 97 -1.99 23.21 48.69
C PRO A 97 -0.53 23.67 48.79
N SER A 98 0.30 22.83 49.37
CA SER A 98 1.73 23.10 49.47
C SER A 98 2.25 23.42 48.07
N ALA A 99 3.23 24.31 47.94
CA ALA A 99 3.79 24.64 46.63
C ALA A 99 4.26 23.39 45.85
N LEU A 100 4.62 22.32 46.58
CA LEU A 100 4.92 21.00 46.04
C LEU A 100 3.68 20.31 45.44
N ASP A 101 2.52 20.36 46.12
CA ASP A 101 1.26 19.77 45.64
C ASP A 101 0.74 20.47 44.39
N ILE A 102 0.88 21.80 44.31
CA ILE A 102 0.51 22.58 43.12
C ILE A 102 1.38 22.16 41.93
N HIS A 103 2.68 21.98 42.14
CA HIS A 103 3.61 21.55 41.10
C HIS A 103 3.28 20.14 40.59
N VAL A 104 3.00 19.20 41.50
CA VAL A 104 2.61 17.83 41.16
C VAL A 104 1.28 17.81 40.40
N GLN A 105 0.29 18.60 40.82
CA GLN A 105 -1.00 18.71 40.10
C GLN A 105 -0.82 19.30 38.70
N LEU A 106 0.06 20.30 38.54
CA LEU A 106 0.35 20.90 37.24
C LEU A 106 1.05 19.90 36.31
N GLN A 107 2.05 19.17 36.80
CA GLN A 107 2.71 18.11 36.04
C GLN A 107 1.73 17.01 35.64
N HIS A 108 0.87 16.58 36.55
CA HIS A 108 -0.16 15.59 36.25
C HIS A 108 -1.13 16.08 35.17
N ALA A 109 -1.59 17.33 35.26
CA ALA A 109 -2.45 17.94 34.25
C ALA A 109 -1.74 18.04 32.88
N GLN A 110 -0.44 18.36 32.87
CA GLN A 110 0.36 18.44 31.65
C GLN A 110 0.52 17.05 31.00
N ILE A 111 0.79 16.01 31.79
CA ILE A 111 0.86 14.62 31.30
C ILE A 111 -0.48 14.19 30.72
N MET A 112 -1.59 14.50 31.40
CA MET A 112 -2.94 14.18 30.91
C MET A 112 -3.28 14.87 29.60
N LEU A 113 -2.91 16.15 29.45
CA LEU A 113 -3.09 16.87 28.18
C LEU A 113 -2.26 16.25 27.06
N GLU A 114 -1.01 15.88 27.35
CA GLU A 114 -0.13 15.27 26.35
C GLU A 114 -0.64 13.88 25.92
N GLN A 115 -1.10 13.06 26.88
CA GLN A 115 -1.74 11.77 26.56
C GLN A 115 -3.01 11.96 25.72
N SER A 116 -3.83 12.97 26.04
CA SER A 116 -5.02 13.30 25.27
C SER A 116 -4.67 13.70 23.83
N ARG A 117 -3.61 14.52 23.66
CA ARG A 117 -3.10 14.92 22.34
C ARG A 117 -2.63 13.71 21.53
N ILE A 118 -1.80 12.85 22.13
CA ILE A 118 -1.28 11.63 21.49
C ILE A 118 -2.44 10.71 21.07
N ASN A 119 -3.45 10.53 21.93
CA ASN A 119 -4.61 9.69 21.60
C ASN A 119 -5.44 10.27 20.45
N ALA A 120 -5.63 11.59 20.41
CA ALA A 120 -6.32 12.23 19.30
C ALA A 120 -5.54 12.04 17.98
N GLU A 121 -4.22 12.22 18.00
CA GLU A 121 -3.35 11.99 16.83
C GLU A 121 -3.39 10.53 16.38
N ALA A 122 -3.34 9.58 17.30
CA ALA A 122 -3.45 8.15 17.00
C ALA A 122 -4.79 7.80 16.34
N GLU A 123 -5.91 8.32 16.85
CA GLU A 123 -7.23 8.10 16.25
C GLU A 123 -7.36 8.75 14.86
N THR A 124 -6.82 9.96 14.67
CA THR A 124 -6.82 10.59 13.33
C THR A 124 -6.01 9.78 12.32
N THR A 125 -4.84 9.28 12.73
CA THR A 125 -3.99 8.42 11.89
C THR A 125 -4.71 7.13 11.54
N LYS A 126 -5.36 6.49 12.53
CA LYS A 126 -6.15 5.27 12.32
C LYS A 126 -7.31 5.50 11.35
N LEU A 127 -8.06 6.59 11.49
CA LEU A 127 -9.14 6.92 10.56
C LEU A 127 -8.62 7.13 9.13
N GLU A 128 -7.48 7.80 8.98
CA GLU A 128 -6.88 8.00 7.65
C GLU A 128 -6.41 6.68 7.04
N THR A 129 -5.80 5.78 7.82
CA THR A 129 -5.42 4.45 7.31
C THR A 129 -6.63 3.64 6.84
N VAL A 130 -7.74 3.66 7.59
CA VAL A 130 -8.99 3.00 7.20
C VAL A 130 -9.56 3.62 5.93
N ARG A 131 -9.52 4.95 5.81
CA ARG A 131 -9.97 5.67 4.62
C ARG A 131 -9.17 5.27 3.38
N VAL A 132 -7.84 5.29 3.49
CA VAL A 132 -6.93 4.90 2.39
C VAL A 132 -7.16 3.44 2.00
N GLN A 133 -7.30 2.54 2.99
CA GLN A 133 -7.58 1.13 2.72
C GLN A 133 -8.91 0.95 1.98
N ALA A 134 -9.99 1.63 2.41
CA ALA A 134 -11.28 1.56 1.74
C ALA A 134 -11.23 2.08 0.29
N GLN A 135 -10.46 3.16 0.04
CA GLN A 135 -10.25 3.66 -1.32
C GLN A 135 -9.48 2.67 -2.21
N LEU A 136 -8.48 1.99 -1.64
CA LEU A 136 -7.70 0.99 -2.36
C LEU A 136 -8.54 -0.25 -2.71
N GLU A 137 -9.40 -0.68 -1.79
CA GLU A 137 -10.36 -1.78 -2.03
C GLU A 137 -11.41 -1.41 -3.08
N GLN A 138 -11.93 -0.17 -3.06
CA GLN A 138 -12.82 0.33 -4.11
C GLN A 138 -12.12 0.37 -5.47
N GLY A 139 -10.90 0.91 -5.54
CA GLY A 139 -10.13 0.96 -6.78
C GLY A 139 -9.82 -0.42 -7.37
N LYS A 140 -9.57 -1.43 -6.51
CA LYS A 140 -9.40 -2.83 -6.95
C LYS A 140 -10.68 -3.40 -7.56
N PHE A 141 -11.83 -3.14 -6.93
CA PHE A 141 -13.12 -3.59 -7.44
C PHE A 141 -13.46 -2.95 -8.79
N ASP A 142 -13.28 -1.63 -8.92
CA ASP A 142 -13.53 -0.91 -10.17
C ASP A 142 -12.59 -1.37 -11.28
N HIS A 143 -11.31 -1.58 -10.98
CA HIS A 143 -10.33 -2.09 -11.93
C HIS A 143 -10.66 -3.52 -12.39
N GLU A 144 -11.09 -4.39 -11.47
CA GLU A 144 -11.48 -5.77 -11.81
C GLU A 144 -12.76 -5.79 -12.68
N VAL A 145 -13.76 -4.97 -12.36
CA VAL A 145 -14.99 -4.84 -13.17
C VAL A 145 -14.66 -4.30 -14.56
N GLN A 146 -13.80 -3.28 -14.67
CA GLN A 146 -13.38 -2.71 -15.94
C GLN A 146 -12.58 -3.71 -16.79
N MET A 147 -11.69 -4.49 -16.18
CA MET A 147 -10.95 -5.56 -16.86
C MET A 147 -11.90 -6.66 -17.36
N ARG A 148 -12.90 -7.07 -16.58
CA ARG A 148 -13.92 -8.04 -17.01
C ARG A 148 -14.79 -7.50 -18.16
N GLN A 149 -15.18 -6.22 -18.11
CA GLN A 149 -15.95 -5.58 -19.19
C GLN A 149 -15.14 -5.39 -20.47
N SER A 150 -13.84 -5.08 -20.37
CA SER A 150 -12.96 -4.96 -21.53
C SER A 150 -12.83 -6.30 -22.28
N ARG A 151 -12.70 -7.43 -21.56
CA ARG A 151 -12.68 -8.78 -22.15
C ARG A 151 -14.02 -9.22 -22.76
N GLN A 152 -15.14 -8.66 -22.30
CA GLN A 152 -16.46 -8.93 -22.90
C GLN A 152 -16.74 -8.07 -24.14
N ASN A 153 -16.00 -6.96 -24.30
CA ASN A 153 -16.07 -6.06 -25.45
C ASN A 153 -14.92 -6.28 -26.44
N ASP A 154 -14.31 -7.45 -26.44
CA ASP A 154 -13.43 -7.88 -27.52
C ASP A 154 -14.29 -8.05 -28.77
N PHE A 155 -14.42 -6.97 -29.54
CA PHE A 155 -15.11 -6.95 -30.83
C PHE A 155 -14.33 -7.83 -31.80
N GLU A 156 -14.64 -9.12 -31.80
CA GLU A 156 -14.08 -10.06 -32.75
C GLU A 156 -14.70 -9.83 -34.11
N ILE A 157 -14.01 -9.04 -34.95
CA ILE A 157 -14.39 -8.71 -36.32
C ILE A 157 -14.85 -9.96 -37.08
N THR A 158 -14.17 -11.09 -36.90
CA THR A 158 -14.47 -12.39 -37.52
C THR A 158 -15.87 -12.93 -37.18
N LYS A 159 -16.43 -12.64 -36.00
CA LYS A 159 -17.81 -13.01 -35.64
C LYS A 159 -18.84 -12.17 -36.38
N TYR A 160 -18.51 -10.91 -36.67
CA TYR A 160 -19.42 -9.94 -37.29
C TYR A 160 -19.32 -9.88 -38.83
N VAL A 161 -18.26 -10.42 -39.44
CA VAL A 161 -18.12 -10.52 -40.91
C VAL A 161 -19.32 -11.24 -41.54
N LYS A 162 -19.92 -12.22 -40.86
CA LYS A 162 -21.12 -12.94 -41.33
C LYS A 162 -22.39 -12.08 -41.39
N LEU A 163 -22.41 -10.94 -40.71
CA LEU A 163 -23.53 -10.01 -40.75
C LEU A 163 -23.45 -9.04 -41.93
N VAL A 164 -22.31 -8.99 -42.62
CA VAL A 164 -22.15 -8.18 -43.83
C VAL A 164 -22.78 -8.96 -44.98
N PRO A 165 -23.81 -8.41 -45.65
CA PRO A 165 -24.39 -9.04 -46.82
C PRO A 165 -23.32 -9.27 -47.88
N GLU A 166 -23.46 -10.35 -48.65
CA GLU A 166 -22.56 -10.61 -49.76
C GLU A 166 -22.55 -9.43 -50.73
N PHE A 167 -21.35 -9.05 -51.16
CA PHE A 167 -21.19 -7.95 -52.11
C PHE A 167 -21.80 -8.34 -53.46
N ASN A 168 -22.70 -7.50 -53.97
CA ASN A 168 -23.26 -7.62 -55.31
C ASN A 168 -22.93 -6.38 -56.13
N GLU A 169 -22.17 -6.58 -57.21
CA GLU A 169 -21.76 -5.51 -58.11
C GLU A 169 -22.95 -4.76 -58.73
N HIS A 170 -24.10 -5.43 -58.92
CA HIS A 170 -25.30 -4.82 -59.48
C HIS A 170 -25.95 -3.79 -58.54
N ASP A 171 -25.70 -3.88 -57.22
CA ASP A 171 -26.23 -2.96 -56.23
C ASP A 171 -25.37 -1.70 -56.09
N VAL A 172 -24.10 -1.75 -56.53
CA VAL A 172 -23.16 -0.62 -56.51
C VAL A 172 -23.76 0.60 -57.20
N THR A 173 -24.37 0.41 -58.38
CA THR A 173 -25.02 1.48 -59.15
C THR A 173 -26.16 2.15 -58.36
N LYS A 174 -26.90 1.38 -57.55
CA LYS A 174 -27.97 1.90 -56.68
C LYS A 174 -27.40 2.71 -55.53
N PHE A 175 -26.29 2.25 -54.94
CA PHE A 175 -25.60 2.99 -53.88
C PHE A 175 -25.03 4.32 -54.37
N PHE A 176 -24.45 4.36 -55.57
CA PHE A 176 -23.99 5.62 -56.16
C PHE A 176 -25.14 6.62 -56.37
N ALA A 177 -26.27 6.18 -56.92
CA ALA A 177 -27.44 7.03 -57.08
C ALA A 177 -27.99 7.54 -55.74
N MET A 178 -28.03 6.68 -54.72
CA MET A 178 -28.49 7.05 -53.38
C MET A 178 -27.51 8.03 -52.70
N PHE A 179 -26.20 7.79 -52.85
CA PHE A 179 -25.15 8.66 -52.38
C PHE A 179 -25.19 10.04 -53.02
N GLU A 180 -25.34 10.14 -54.35
CA GLU A 180 -25.48 11.42 -55.05
C GLU A 180 -26.69 12.20 -54.55
N ASN A 181 -27.83 11.54 -54.36
CA ASN A 181 -29.03 12.17 -53.79
C ASN A 181 -28.78 12.72 -52.38
N ILE A 182 -28.09 11.96 -51.52
CA ILE A 182 -27.73 12.39 -50.16
C ILE A 182 -26.75 13.57 -50.22
N ALA A 183 -25.72 13.49 -51.07
CA ALA A 183 -24.73 14.56 -51.24
C ALA A 183 -25.38 15.86 -51.75
N LEU A 184 -26.34 15.76 -52.68
CA LEU A 184 -27.15 16.89 -53.13
C LEU A 184 -28.02 17.45 -52.00
N SER A 185 -28.71 16.59 -51.24
CA SER A 185 -29.54 17.00 -50.10
C SER A 185 -28.72 17.70 -49.01
N LEU A 186 -27.49 17.26 -48.78
CA LEU A 186 -26.60 17.82 -47.77
C LEU A 186 -25.74 18.98 -48.30
N SER A 187 -25.98 19.42 -49.54
CA SER A 187 -25.22 20.50 -50.19
C SER A 187 -23.70 20.29 -50.10
N TRP A 188 -23.25 19.07 -50.33
CA TRP A 188 -21.83 18.75 -50.27
C TRP A 188 -21.05 19.64 -51.24
N PRO A 189 -19.90 20.20 -50.81
CA PRO A 189 -19.09 21.06 -51.65
C PRO A 189 -18.60 20.26 -52.84
N LYS A 190 -19.05 20.65 -54.04
CA LYS A 190 -18.48 20.12 -55.27
C LYS A 190 -17.04 20.61 -55.35
N SER A 191 -16.10 19.69 -55.57
CA SER A 191 -14.68 20.05 -55.72
C SER A 191 -14.56 21.22 -56.70
N LYS A 192 -13.77 22.22 -56.29
CA LYS A 192 -13.38 23.35 -57.13
C LYS A 192 -12.51 22.91 -58.29
#